data_AF-A0A949H141-F1
#
_entry.id   AF-A0A949H141-F1
#
_cell.length_a   1.000
_cell.length_b   1.000
_cell.length_c   1.000
_cell.angle_alpha   90.00
_cell.angle_beta   90.00
_cell.angle_gamma   90.00
#
_symmetry.space_group_name_H-M   'P 1'
#
loop_
_entity.id
_entity.type
_entity.pdbx_description
1 polymer ?
#
loop_
_entity_poly.entity_id
_entity_poly.type
_entity_poly.pdbx_seq_one_letter_code
_entity_poly.pdbx_strand_id
1 'polypeptide(L)'
;MADLSLPLPSMDAMKAARPSLEARAAGVATRQQAEEVARDFERMFIAEMLQPMFAGLETDGPFGGGSAEEAFRPMLIDHYAQSVAAGGGIGVADAVLKEILKLQGLE
;
A
#
# COMPACT_ATOMS: atom_id res chain seq x y z
N MET A 1 7.51 27.93 5.20
CA MET A 1 7.85 26.63 4.58
C MET A 1 7.18 25.59 5.44
N ALA A 2 6.13 24.94 4.94
CA ALA A 2 5.45 23.89 5.69
C ALA A 2 6.42 22.70 5.80
N ASP A 3 6.69 22.27 7.03
CA ASP A 3 7.51 21.11 7.34
C ASP A 3 6.86 19.87 6.69
N LEU A 4 7.48 19.34 5.63
CA LEU A 4 6.99 18.18 4.87
C LEU A 4 7.35 16.88 5.60
N SER A 5 7.14 16.84 6.91
CA SER A 5 7.30 15.63 7.72
C SER A 5 6.18 14.66 7.40
N LEU A 6 6.37 13.82 6.38
CA LEU A 6 5.50 12.67 6.09
C LEU A 6 5.46 11.78 7.34
N PRO A 7 4.32 11.65 8.03
CA PRO A 7 4.23 10.72 9.15
C PRO A 7 4.41 9.31 8.59
N LEU A 8 5.45 8.63 9.07
CA LEU A 8 5.72 7.25 8.71
C LEU A 8 4.53 6.37 9.13
N PRO A 9 4.26 5.28 8.40
CA PRO A 9 3.23 4.33 8.77
C PRO A 9 3.51 3.88 10.20
N SER A 10 2.48 3.83 11.03
CA SER A 10 2.66 3.33 12.39
C SER A 10 3.16 1.88 12.32
N MET A 11 4.14 1.54 13.16
CA MET A 11 4.65 0.17 13.27
C MET A 11 3.52 -0.82 13.61
N ASP A 12 2.46 -0.35 14.27
CA ASP A 12 1.27 -1.13 14.59
C ASP A 12 0.43 -1.47 13.34
N ALA A 13 0.23 -0.52 12.42
CA ALA A 13 -0.46 -0.77 11.15
C ALA A 13 0.30 -1.79 10.29
N MET A 14 1.63 -1.65 10.19
CA MET A 14 2.47 -2.65 9.51
C MET A 14 2.41 -4.03 10.17
N LYS A 15 2.34 -4.08 11.51
CA LYS A 15 2.25 -5.34 12.25
C LYS A 15 0.91 -6.05 12.04
N ALA A 16 -0.19 -5.31 11.90
CA ALA A 16 -1.50 -5.87 11.62
C ALA A 16 -1.61 -6.48 10.20
N ALA A 17 -0.88 -5.93 9.23
CA ALA A 17 -0.85 -6.43 7.85
C ALA A 17 0.09 -7.63 7.63
N ARG A 18 1.01 -7.94 8.58
CA ARG A 18 1.96 -9.07 8.47
C ARG A 18 1.33 -10.45 8.21
N PRO A 19 0.35 -10.93 8.99
CA PRO A 19 -0.13 -12.31 8.86
C PRO A 19 -0.79 -12.58 7.50
N SER A 20 -1.44 -11.58 6.89
CA SER A 20 -2.03 -11.74 5.55
C SER A 20 -0.97 -11.79 4.45
N LEU A 21 0.16 -11.08 4.62
CA LEU A 21 1.28 -11.12 3.70
C LEU A 21 2.05 -12.44 3.79
N GLU A 22 2.29 -12.96 5.00
CA GLU A 22 2.94 -14.26 5.21
C GLU A 22 2.12 -15.39 4.60
N ALA A 23 0.79 -15.39 4.80
CA ALA A 23 -0.10 -16.38 4.19
C ALA A 23 -0.09 -16.32 2.65
N ARG A 24 -0.04 -15.11 2.07
CA ARG A 24 0.03 -14.92 0.61
C ARG A 24 1.38 -15.35 0.05
N ALA A 25 2.48 -15.06 0.75
CA ALA A 25 3.82 -15.46 0.36
C ALA A 25 4.00 -16.99 0.43
N ALA A 26 3.44 -17.65 1.45
CA ALA A 26 3.51 -19.11 1.61
C ALA A 26 2.78 -19.90 0.50
N GLY A 27 1.82 -19.26 -0.19
CA GLY A 27 1.09 -19.85 -1.32
C GLY A 27 1.76 -19.66 -2.68
N VAL A 28 2.92 -18.99 -2.74
CA VAL A 28 3.64 -18.70 -3.99
C VAL A 28 4.41 -19.93 -4.44
N ALA A 29 3.96 -20.55 -5.54
CA ALA A 29 4.61 -21.72 -6.14
C ALA A 29 5.40 -21.38 -7.41
N THR A 30 5.20 -20.19 -7.97
CA THR A 30 5.82 -19.78 -9.25
C THR A 30 6.35 -18.35 -9.17
N ARG A 31 7.35 -18.05 -10.00
CA ARG A 31 7.88 -16.69 -10.14
C ARG A 31 6.80 -15.67 -10.54
N GLN A 32 5.88 -16.03 -11.41
CA GLN A 32 4.78 -15.14 -11.81
C GLN A 32 3.89 -14.78 -10.62
N GLN A 33 3.55 -15.74 -9.78
CA GLN A 33 2.80 -15.48 -8.55
C GLN A 33 3.59 -14.61 -7.57
N ALA A 34 4.91 -14.80 -7.48
CA ALA A 34 5.78 -13.95 -6.67
C ALA A 34 5.76 -12.49 -7.16
N GLU A 35 5.81 -12.27 -8.47
CA GLU A 35 5.74 -10.95 -9.10
C GLU A 35 4.39 -10.26 -8.85
N GLU A 36 3.28 -11.00 -8.92
CA GLU A 36 1.96 -10.48 -8.59
C GLU A 36 1.83 -10.08 -7.12
N VAL A 37 2.29 -10.94 -6.20
CA VAL A 37 2.28 -10.63 -4.75
C VAL A 37 3.16 -9.43 -4.43
N ALA A 38 4.33 -9.32 -5.07
CA ALA A 38 5.23 -8.19 -4.87
C ALA A 38 4.63 -6.86 -5.36
N ARG A 39 3.94 -6.85 -6.51
CA ARG A 39 3.22 -5.66 -7.00
C ARG A 39 2.05 -5.29 -6.08
N ASP A 40 1.31 -6.27 -5.59
CA ASP A 40 0.21 -6.05 -4.64
C ASP A 40 0.71 -5.46 -3.32
N PHE A 41 1.86 -5.93 -2.84
CA PHE A 41 2.51 -5.36 -1.66
C PHE A 41 2.88 -3.88 -1.89
N GLU A 42 3.49 -3.55 -3.03
CA GLU A 42 3.83 -2.17 -3.36
C GLU A 42 2.59 -1.28 -3.44
N ARG A 43 1.48 -1.75 -4.03
CA ARG A 43 0.19 -1.02 -4.00
C ARG A 43 -0.25 -0.73 -2.57
N MET A 44 -0.31 -1.74 -1.72
CA MET A 44 -0.73 -1.58 -0.32
C MET A 44 0.17 -0.60 0.44
N PHE A 45 1.49 -0.69 0.20
CA PHE A 45 2.46 0.21 0.79
C PHE A 45 2.20 1.66 0.36
N ILE A 46 2.02 1.91 -0.94
CA ILE A 46 1.73 3.26 -1.46
C ILE A 46 0.40 3.76 -0.89
N ALA A 47 -0.64 2.92 -0.83
CA ALA A 47 -1.94 3.29 -0.27
C ALA A 47 -1.81 3.77 1.18
N GLU A 48 -1.04 3.06 2.00
CA GLU A 48 -0.76 3.46 3.38
C GLU A 48 0.03 4.78 3.43
N MET A 49 1.00 4.99 2.52
CA MET A 49 1.80 6.21 2.48
C MET A 49 0.99 7.44 2.06
N LEU A 50 -0.09 7.22 1.31
CA LEU A 50 -0.99 8.26 0.87
C LEU A 50 -2.02 8.64 1.96
N GLN A 51 -2.33 7.76 2.92
CA GLN A 51 -3.34 8.03 3.97
C GLN A 51 -3.15 9.40 4.66
N PRO A 52 -1.93 9.78 5.12
CA PRO A 52 -1.75 11.04 5.84
C PRO A 52 -2.03 12.29 5.01
N MET A 53 -1.86 12.21 3.69
CA MET A 53 -2.16 13.33 2.78
C MET A 53 -3.67 13.68 2.81
N PHE A 54 -4.52 12.68 3.06
CA PHE A 54 -5.97 12.86 3.12
C PHE A 54 -6.51 12.92 4.56
N ALA A 55 -5.75 12.47 5.56
CA ALA A 55 -6.18 12.49 6.96
C ALA A 55 -6.38 13.91 7.52
N GLY A 56 -5.65 14.91 6.99
CA GLY A 56 -5.79 16.31 7.38
C GLY A 56 -6.86 17.10 6.62
N LEU A 57 -7.60 16.47 5.70
CA LEU A 57 -8.65 17.13 4.92
C LEU A 57 -9.98 17.04 5.66
N GLU A 58 -10.45 18.18 6.16
CA GLU A 58 -11.79 18.33 6.75
C GLU A 58 -12.87 18.10 5.68
N THR A 59 -13.82 17.24 6.01
CA THR A 59 -14.97 16.83 5.18
C THR A 59 -16.25 17.63 5.48
N ASP A 60 -16.23 18.46 6.53
CA ASP A 60 -17.39 19.14 7.11
C ASP A 60 -17.61 20.58 6.61
N GLY A 61 -16.92 20.99 5.54
CA GLY A 61 -17.13 22.31 4.93
C GLY A 61 -18.49 22.44 4.21
N PRO A 62 -18.95 23.67 3.91
CA PRO A 62 -20.20 23.91 3.14
C PRO A 62 -20.26 23.24 1.76
N PHE A 63 -19.10 22.80 1.24
CA PHE A 63 -18.92 22.09 -0.03
C PHE A 63 -18.28 20.71 0.14
N GLY A 64 -18.14 20.21 1.38
CA GLY A 64 -17.57 18.91 1.68
C GLY A 64 -18.62 17.79 1.57
N GLY A 65 -18.18 16.57 1.29
CA GLY A 65 -19.08 15.42 1.16
C GLY A 65 -19.41 14.71 2.48
N GLY A 66 -18.98 15.26 3.62
CA GLY A 66 -19.25 14.72 4.96
C GLY A 66 -18.89 13.25 5.12
N SER A 67 -19.65 12.51 5.94
CA SER A 67 -19.39 11.09 6.22
C SER A 67 -19.45 10.18 4.99
N ALA A 68 -20.17 10.58 3.93
CA ALA A 68 -20.20 9.82 2.68
C ALA A 68 -18.82 9.87 2.01
N GLU A 69 -18.20 11.05 1.93
CA GLU A 69 -16.85 11.20 1.38
C GLU A 69 -15.81 10.42 2.19
N GLU A 70 -15.90 10.46 3.52
CA GLU A 70 -15.00 9.70 4.41
C GLU A 70 -15.05 8.20 4.15
N ALA A 71 -16.25 7.65 3.92
CA ALA A 71 -16.42 6.24 3.63
C ALA A 71 -15.83 5.82 2.27
N PHE A 72 -15.83 6.72 1.27
CA PHE A 72 -15.28 6.45 -0.06
C PHE A 72 -13.79 6.80 -0.21
N ARG A 73 -13.23 7.62 0.69
CA ARG A 73 -11.83 8.06 0.67
C ARG A 73 -10.82 6.91 0.62
N PRO A 74 -10.94 5.81 1.39
CA PRO A 74 -10.01 4.68 1.27
C PRO A 74 -10.02 4.03 -0.12
N MET A 75 -11.19 3.93 -0.76
CA MET A 75 -11.31 3.41 -2.13
C MET A 75 -10.59 4.29 -3.13
N LEU A 76 -10.73 5.62 -3.00
CA LEU A 76 -10.03 6.58 -3.84
C LEU A 76 -8.50 6.47 -3.67
N ILE A 77 -8.04 6.33 -2.43
CA ILE A 77 -6.61 6.16 -2.12
C ILE A 77 -6.06 4.87 -2.74
N ASP A 78 -6.80 3.76 -2.67
CA ASP A 78 -6.39 2.49 -3.30
C ASP A 78 -6.27 2.63 -4.83
N HIS A 79 -7.20 3.34 -5.48
CA HIS A 79 -7.11 3.61 -6.92
C HIS A 79 -5.91 4.48 -7.31
N TYR A 80 -5.58 5.49 -6.49
CA TYR A 80 -4.36 6.26 -6.70
C TYR A 80 -3.12 5.37 -6.54
N ALA A 81 -3.07 4.56 -5.48
CA ALA A 81 -1.96 3.65 -5.24
C ALA A 81 -1.79 2.63 -6.38
N GLN A 82 -2.90 2.09 -6.91
CA GLN A 82 -2.89 1.20 -8.06
C GLN A 82 -2.35 1.88 -9.31
N SER A 83 -2.77 3.12 -9.57
CA SER A 83 -2.33 3.89 -10.73
C SER A 83 -0.83 4.21 -10.65
N VAL A 84 -0.33 4.55 -9.46
CA VAL A 84 1.10 4.79 -9.22
C VAL A 84 1.91 3.50 -9.39
N ALA A 85 1.47 2.40 -8.77
CA ALA A 85 2.13 1.10 -8.90
C ALA A 85 2.18 0.62 -10.37
N ALA A 86 1.08 0.80 -11.13
CA ALA A 86 1.03 0.43 -12.53
C ALA A 86 1.87 1.34 -13.44
N GLY A 87 2.03 2.62 -13.08
CA GLY A 87 2.79 3.62 -13.85
C GLY A 87 4.31 3.53 -13.71
N GLY A 88 4.83 2.53 -12.98
CA GLY A 88 6.26 2.36 -12.74
C GLY A 88 6.62 2.22 -11.26
N GLY A 89 5.66 2.44 -10.36
CA GLY A 89 5.84 2.21 -8.92
C GLY A 89 6.97 3.04 -8.31
N ILE A 90 7.47 2.56 -7.18
CA ILE A 90 8.61 3.18 -6.47
C ILE A 90 9.81 2.23 -6.32
N GLY A 91 9.69 1.00 -6.82
CA GLY A 91 10.77 -0.01 -6.83
C GLY A 91 10.79 -0.91 -5.58
N VAL A 92 9.78 -0.84 -4.72
CA VAL A 92 9.67 -1.71 -3.54
C VAL A 92 9.30 -3.13 -3.97
N ALA A 93 8.52 -3.28 -5.04
CA ALA A 93 8.14 -4.59 -5.58
C ALA A 93 9.37 -5.46 -5.92
N ASP A 94 10.43 -4.89 -6.48
CA ASP A 94 11.64 -5.65 -6.85
C ASP A 94 12.37 -6.22 -5.63
N ALA A 95 12.47 -5.44 -4.55
CA ALA A 95 13.08 -5.88 -3.31
C ALA A 95 12.26 -6.99 -2.64
N VAL A 96 10.93 -6.83 -2.63
CA VAL A 96 10.00 -7.81 -2.07
C VAL A 96 9.99 -9.10 -2.88
N LEU A 97 10.02 -9.01 -4.22
CA LEU A 97 10.10 -10.16 -5.10
C LEU A 97 11.33 -11.02 -4.80
N LYS A 98 12.50 -10.40 -4.65
CA LYS A 98 13.74 -11.11 -4.29
C LYS A 98 13.58 -11.88 -2.98
N GLU A 99 12.99 -11.25 -1.98
CA GLU A 99 12.79 -11.90 -0.68
C GLU A 99 11.75 -13.04 -0.78
N ILE A 100 10.66 -12.86 -1.52
CA ILE A 100 9.67 -13.93 -1.75
C ILE A 100 10.33 -15.12 -2.45
N LEU A 101 11.10 -14.91 -3.52
CA LEU A 101 11.78 -15.99 -4.24
C LEU A 101 12.77 -16.73 -3.35
N LYS A 102 13.53 -16.01 -2.53
CA LYS A 102 14.46 -16.58 -1.55
C LYS A 102 13.73 -17.44 -0.50
N LEU A 103 12.61 -16.96 0.03
CA LEU A 103 11.80 -17.70 0.99
C LEU A 103 11.21 -18.99 0.40
N GLN A 104 10.91 -18.98 -0.91
CA GLN A 104 10.37 -20.14 -1.63
C GLN A 104 11.45 -21.05 -2.23
N GLY A 105 12.74 -20.73 -2.09
CA GLY A 105 13.84 -21.52 -2.68
C GLY A 105 13.84 -21.54 -4.21
N LEU A 106 13.29 -20.49 -4.84
CA LEU A 106 13.16 -20.33 -6.30
C LEU A 106 14.29 -19.47 -6.90
N GLU A 107 15.46 -19.42 -6.25
CA GLU A 107 16.64 -18.67 -6.71
C GLU A 107 17.30 -19.25 -7.96
#